data_AF-A0A967WAJ5-F1
#
_entry.id   AF-A0A967WAJ5-F1
#
_cell.length_a   1.000
_cell.length_b   1.000
_cell.length_c   1.000
_cell.angle_alpha   90.00
_cell.angle_beta   90.00
_cell.angle_gamma   90.00
#
_symmetry.space_group_name_H-M   'P 1'
#
loop_
_entity.id
_entity.type
_entity.pdbx_description
1 polymer ?
#
loop_
_entity_poly.entity_id
_entity_poly.type
_entity_poly.pdbx_seq_one_letter_code
_entity_poly.pdbx_strand_id
1 'polypeptide(L)'
;EALRNDALPGARVVVGGDEASGAQRVFDDTYAFLQQQFDVTSVQTDWWYPDWEPRMARAAHGHDQTWLYAPADSPLHAWLDERYTRIATFDLNGWQLSGWDTR
;
A
#
# COMPACT_ATOMS: atom_id res chain seq x y z
N GLU A 1 -14.52 0.91 2.34
CA GLU A 1 -15.00 1.44 3.64
C GLU A 1 -13.89 1.51 4.67
N ALA A 2 -13.09 0.45 4.86
CA ALA A 2 -11.91 0.42 5.76
C ALA A 2 -11.05 1.71 5.71
N LEU A 3 -10.49 2.08 4.55
CA LEU A 3 -9.69 3.32 4.43
C LEU A 3 -10.44 4.58 4.87
N ARG A 4 -11.75 4.68 4.64
CA ARG A 4 -12.54 5.86 5.05
C ARG A 4 -12.79 5.90 6.55
N ASN A 5 -12.81 4.76 7.22
CA ASN A 5 -13.10 4.64 8.64
C ASN A 5 -11.84 4.72 9.49
N ASP A 6 -10.73 4.18 8.98
CA ASP A 6 -9.56 3.85 9.80
C ASP A 6 -8.29 4.65 9.42
N ALA A 7 -8.19 5.15 8.18
CA ALA A 7 -7.02 5.91 7.75
C ALA A 7 -7.15 7.40 8.10
N LEU A 8 -6.05 8.00 8.56
CA LEU A 8 -6.00 9.45 8.78
C LEU A 8 -6.05 10.21 7.43
N PRO A 9 -6.70 11.39 7.38
CA PRO A 9 -6.64 12.25 6.19
C PRO A 9 -5.21 12.54 5.78
N GLY A 10 -4.89 12.39 4.49
CA GLY A 10 -3.54 12.60 3.97
C GLY A 10 -2.57 11.43 4.20
N ALA A 11 -3.01 10.30 4.77
CA ALA A 11 -2.20 9.10 4.84
C ALA A 11 -1.71 8.65 3.45
N ARG A 12 -0.55 7.97 3.44
CA ARG A 12 -0.01 7.31 2.25
C ARG A 12 -0.80 6.05 1.96
N VAL A 13 -1.24 5.86 0.72
CA VAL A 13 -1.74 4.57 0.22
C VAL A 13 -0.79 4.06 -0.86
N VAL A 14 -0.27 2.86 -0.66
CA VAL A 14 0.59 2.14 -1.59
C VAL A 14 -0.21 0.99 -2.19
N VAL A 15 -0.17 0.89 -3.51
CA VAL A 15 -0.68 -0.26 -4.27
C VAL A 15 0.52 -1.05 -4.73
N GLY A 16 0.60 -2.34 -4.43
CA GLY A 16 1.82 -3.09 -4.74
C GLY A 16 1.67 -4.59 -4.90
N GLY A 17 2.75 -5.22 -5.35
CA GLY A 17 2.82 -6.65 -5.63
C GLY A 17 3.40 -6.98 -7.01
N ASP A 18 3.41 -8.27 -7.33
CA ASP A 18 3.67 -8.83 -8.67
C ASP A 18 2.41 -8.61 -9.53
N GLU A 19 2.15 -7.35 -9.84
CA GLU A 19 0.92 -6.96 -10.50
C GLU A 19 0.97 -7.33 -11.98
N ALA A 20 0.01 -8.14 -12.45
CA ALA A 20 -0.24 -8.27 -13.87
C ALA A 20 -0.46 -6.87 -14.48
N SER A 21 0.23 -6.58 -15.58
CA SER A 21 0.14 -5.33 -16.35
C SER A 21 -1.25 -4.69 -16.30
N GLY A 22 -1.40 -3.56 -15.59
CA GLY A 22 -2.65 -2.79 -15.54
C GLY A 22 -3.37 -2.70 -14.20
N ALA A 23 -2.89 -3.33 -13.13
CA ALA A 23 -3.55 -3.21 -11.82
C ALA A 23 -3.47 -1.80 -11.20
N GLN A 24 -2.42 -1.01 -11.45
CA GLN A 24 -2.45 0.44 -11.23
C GLN A 24 -3.64 1.13 -11.93
N ARG A 25 -3.93 0.80 -13.18
CA ARG A 25 -5.07 1.39 -13.92
C ARG A 25 -6.40 0.94 -13.33
N VAL A 26 -6.54 -0.34 -13.00
CA VAL A 26 -7.74 -0.85 -12.32
C VAL A 26 -7.93 -0.18 -10.97
N PHE A 27 -6.85 0.05 -10.22
CA PHE A 27 -6.90 0.76 -8.96
C PHE A 27 -7.32 2.23 -9.15
N ASP A 28 -6.69 2.94 -10.09
CA ASP A 28 -7.01 4.33 -10.42
C ASP A 28 -8.46 4.49 -10.90
N ASP A 29 -8.94 3.60 -11.77
CA ASP A 29 -10.31 3.61 -12.31
C ASP A 29 -11.35 3.26 -11.22
N THR A 30 -11.03 2.32 -10.33
CA THR A 30 -11.95 1.85 -9.29
C THR A 30 -12.00 2.79 -8.09
N TYR A 31 -10.89 3.46 -7.78
CA TYR A 31 -10.70 4.18 -6.53
C TYR A 31 -10.27 5.64 -6.74
N ALA A 32 -10.78 6.32 -7.78
CA ALA A 32 -10.54 7.74 -8.01
C ALA A 32 -10.81 8.64 -6.76
N PHE A 33 -11.73 8.22 -5.88
CA PHE A 33 -11.98 8.94 -4.62
C PHE A 33 -10.80 8.89 -3.64
N LEU A 34 -9.94 7.87 -3.69
CA LEU A 34 -8.76 7.76 -2.83
C LEU A 34 -7.74 8.84 -3.17
N GLN A 35 -7.55 9.14 -4.46
CA GLN A 35 -6.62 10.19 -4.90
C GLN A 35 -7.03 11.60 -4.42
N GLN A 36 -8.30 11.80 -4.05
CA GLN A 36 -8.78 13.08 -3.50
C GLN A 36 -8.50 13.23 -1.99
N GLN A 37 -8.33 12.13 -1.27
CA GLN A 37 -8.27 12.12 0.20
C GLN A 37 -6.91 11.65 0.75
N PHE A 38 -6.15 10.92 -0.06
CA PHE A 38 -4.91 10.25 0.33
C PHE A 38 -3.83 10.48 -0.71
N ASP A 39 -2.56 10.37 -0.28
CA ASP A 39 -1.42 10.41 -1.19
C ASP A 39 -1.16 8.99 -1.73
N VAL A 40 -1.60 8.73 -2.95
CA VAL A 40 -1.58 7.40 -3.56
C VAL A 40 -0.31 7.20 -4.41
N THR A 41 0.35 6.06 -4.26
CA THR A 41 1.46 5.63 -5.12
C THR A 41 1.47 4.11 -5.31
N SER A 42 2.39 3.60 -6.14
CA SER A 42 2.59 2.17 -6.29
C SER A 42 4.03 1.71 -6.23
N VAL A 43 4.20 0.48 -5.75
CA VAL A 43 5.47 -0.21 -5.64
C VAL A 43 5.33 -1.62 -6.19
N GLN A 44 5.89 -1.84 -7.37
CA GLN A 44 5.93 -3.16 -8.01
C GLN A 44 7.11 -3.99 -7.52
N THR A 45 6.89 -5.29 -7.32
CA THR A 45 7.88 -6.26 -6.82
C THR A 45 8.32 -7.28 -7.87
N ASP A 46 7.96 -7.07 -9.14
CA ASP A 46 8.29 -7.97 -10.25
C ASP A 46 9.79 -8.30 -10.30
N TRP A 47 10.11 -9.54 -10.70
CA TRP A 47 11.49 -10.06 -10.76
C TRP A 47 12.43 -9.25 -11.66
N TRP A 48 11.91 -8.51 -12.66
CA TRP A 48 12.71 -7.61 -13.52
C TRP A 48 12.96 -6.22 -12.90
N TYR A 49 12.38 -5.93 -11.73
CA TYR A 49 12.53 -4.67 -10.97
C TYR A 49 12.92 -4.95 -9.50
N PRO A 50 14.06 -5.62 -9.26
CA PRO A 50 14.40 -6.18 -7.95
C PRO A 50 14.59 -5.13 -6.84
N ASP A 51 14.96 -3.89 -7.18
CA ASP A 51 15.18 -2.80 -6.21
C ASP A 51 13.87 -2.13 -5.78
N TRP A 52 12.92 -2.90 -5.24
CA TRP A 52 11.65 -2.37 -4.73
C TRP A 52 11.77 -1.79 -3.32
N GLU A 53 12.68 -2.30 -2.48
CA GLU A 53 12.80 -1.84 -1.08
C GLU A 53 13.09 -0.35 -0.95
N PRO A 54 14.02 0.26 -1.74
CA PRO A 54 14.25 1.71 -1.65
C PRO A 54 13.04 2.53 -2.11
N ARG A 55 12.23 1.99 -3.02
CA ARG A 55 10.98 2.63 -3.47
C ARG A 55 9.92 2.56 -2.38
N MET A 56 9.82 1.42 -1.69
CA MET A 56 8.93 1.26 -0.54
C MET A 56 9.31 2.20 0.60
N ALA A 57 10.61 2.32 0.91
CA ALA A 57 11.11 3.25 1.90
C ALA A 57 10.75 4.71 1.56
N ARG A 58 10.91 5.11 0.29
CA ARG A 58 10.49 6.45 -0.17
C ARG A 58 8.99 6.65 -0.10
N ALA A 59 8.20 5.62 -0.39
CA ALA A 59 6.74 5.69 -0.34
C ALA A 59 6.24 5.92 1.10
N ALA A 60 6.82 5.22 2.08
CA ALA A 60 6.47 5.37 3.50
C ALA A 60 6.99 6.67 4.12
N HIS A 61 8.09 7.23 3.61
CA HIS A 61 8.76 8.38 4.20
C HIS A 61 7.90 9.66 4.17
N GLY A 62 7.83 10.35 5.32
CA GLY A 62 7.16 11.65 5.44
C GLY A 62 5.65 11.57 5.65
N HIS A 63 5.13 10.39 5.99
CA HIS A 63 3.72 10.16 6.27
C HIS A 63 3.55 9.56 7.66
N ASP A 64 2.56 10.05 8.41
CA ASP A 64 2.22 9.51 9.73
C ASP A 64 1.65 8.08 9.66
N GLN A 65 0.99 7.75 8.56
CA GLN A 65 0.42 6.43 8.32
C GLN A 65 0.67 6.01 6.88
N THR A 66 1.03 4.74 6.73
CA THR A 66 1.15 4.08 5.44
C THR A 66 0.17 2.91 5.39
N TRP A 67 -0.63 2.87 4.33
CA TRP A 67 -1.56 1.80 4.02
C TRP A 67 -1.10 1.08 2.76
N LEU A 68 -1.11 -0.24 2.76
CA LEU A 68 -0.72 -1.07 1.63
C LEU A 68 -1.90 -1.94 1.20
N TYR A 69 -2.23 -1.86 -0.09
CA TYR A 69 -3.11 -2.83 -0.75
C TYR A 69 -2.27 -3.68 -1.70
N ALA A 70 -2.10 -4.96 -1.39
CA ALA A 70 -1.27 -5.90 -2.14
C ALA A 70 -1.78 -7.35 -1.97
N PRO A 71 -1.32 -8.33 -2.77
CA PRO A 71 -1.56 -9.75 -2.47
C PRO A 71 -1.11 -10.09 -1.05
N ALA A 72 -1.85 -10.95 -0.35
CA ALA A 72 -1.60 -11.25 1.07
C ALA A 72 -0.21 -11.86 1.37
N ASP A 73 0.41 -12.48 0.37
CA ASP A 73 1.75 -13.07 0.39
C ASP A 73 2.84 -12.13 -0.16
N SER A 74 2.49 -10.88 -0.51
CA SER A 74 3.43 -9.89 -1.02
C SER A 74 4.54 -9.60 0.00
N PRO A 75 5.82 -9.54 -0.44
CA PRO A 75 6.95 -9.24 0.43
C PRO A 75 6.87 -7.83 1.04
N LEU A 76 6.05 -6.94 0.45
CA LEU A 76 5.81 -5.59 0.95
C LEU A 76 5.16 -5.58 2.35
N HIS A 77 4.27 -6.53 2.64
CA HIS A 77 3.65 -6.65 3.96
C HIS A 77 4.68 -6.98 5.04
N ALA A 78 5.52 -7.99 4.77
CA ALA A 78 6.58 -8.40 5.69
C ALA A 78 7.60 -7.27 5.91
N TRP A 79 7.99 -6.58 4.83
CA TRP A 79 8.93 -5.47 4.91
C TRP A 79 8.44 -4.33 5.81
N LEU A 80 7.15 -4.01 5.76
CA LEU A 80 6.54 -3.01 6.63
C LEU A 80 6.40 -3.50 8.08
N ASP A 81 6.04 -4.77 8.29
CA ASP A 81 5.94 -5.36 9.64
C ASP A 81 7.27 -5.37 10.39
N GLU A 82 8.39 -5.54 9.68
CA GLU A 82 9.72 -5.48 10.26
C GLU A 82 10.12 -4.08 10.76
N ARG A 83 9.44 -3.03 10.28
CA ARG A 83 9.87 -1.63 10.44
C ARG A 83 8.89 -0.77 11.22
N TYR A 84 7.60 -1.09 11.15
CA TYR A 84 6.53 -0.24 11.65
C TYR A 84 5.49 -1.05 12.41
N THR A 85 4.79 -0.38 13.33
CA THR A 85 3.72 -1.03 14.08
C THR A 85 2.46 -1.11 13.22
N ARG A 86 2.01 -2.33 12.95
CA ARG A 86 0.77 -2.57 12.22
C ARG A 86 -0.44 -2.12 13.06
N ILE A 87 -1.33 -1.34 12.47
CA ILE A 87 -2.52 -0.78 13.11
C ILE A 87 -3.83 -1.41 12.62
N ALA A 88 -3.84 -1.99 11.41
CA ALA A 88 -5.01 -2.62 10.84
C ALA A 88 -4.66 -3.65 9.76
N THR A 89 -5.55 -4.62 9.55
CA THR A 89 -5.51 -5.59 8.46
C THR A 89 -6.92 -6.00 8.05
N PHE A 90 -7.18 -6.04 6.75
CA PHE A 90 -8.42 -6.47 6.13
C PHE A 90 -8.11 -7.45 4.99
N ASP A 91 -8.70 -8.65 5.05
CA ASP A 91 -8.64 -9.61 3.95
C ASP A 91 -9.70 -9.26 2.89
N LEU A 92 -9.27 -9.33 1.63
CA LEU A 92 -10.04 -8.98 0.45
C LEU A 92 -9.88 -10.09 -0.61
N ASN A 93 -10.17 -11.33 -0.22
CA ASN A 93 -10.15 -12.51 -1.10
C ASN A 93 -8.78 -12.75 -1.76
N GLY A 94 -7.73 -12.92 -0.94
CA GLY A 94 -6.36 -13.14 -1.39
C GLY A 94 -5.55 -11.85 -1.60
N TRP A 95 -6.22 -10.71 -1.61
CA TRP A 95 -5.59 -9.41 -1.40
C TRP A 95 -5.73 -8.98 0.05
N GLN A 96 -4.82 -8.15 0.52
CA GLN A 96 -4.83 -7.61 1.87
C GLN A 96 -4.68 -6.09 1.81
N LEU A 97 -5.53 -5.41 2.56
CA LEU A 97 -5.33 -4.02 2.94
C LEU A 97 -4.81 -3.97 4.37
N SER A 98 -3.58 -3.50 4.56
CA SER A 98 -2.99 -3.34 5.89
C SER A 98 -2.54 -1.90 6.11
N GLY A 99 -2.55 -1.44 7.36
CA GLY A 99 -2.12 -0.11 7.75
C GLY A 99 -1.02 -0.18 8.82
N TRP A 100 -0.08 0.75 8.78
CA TRP A 100 1.01 0.90 9.75
C TRP A 100 1.14 2.34 10.22
N ASP A 101 1.53 2.50 11.48
CA ASP A 101 1.98 3.78 12.04
C ASP A 101 3.43 4.03 11.60
N THR A 102 3.64 5.05 10.77
CA THR A 102 4.93 5.39 10.14
C THR A 102 5.50 6.73 10.61
N ARG A 103 5.00 7.26 11.74
CA ARG A 103 5.54 8.45 12.42
C ARG A 103 6.96 8.26 12.95
#